data_AF-A0A931LVD5-F1
#
_entry.id   AF-A0A931LVD5-F1
#
_cell.length_a   1.000
_cell.length_b   1.000
_cell.length_c   1.000
_cell.angle_alpha   90.00
_cell.angle_beta   90.00
_cell.angle_gamma   90.00
#
_symmetry.space_group_name_H-M   'P 1'
#
loop_
_entity.id
_entity.type
_entity.pdbx_description
1 polymer ?
#
loop_
_entity_poly.entity_id
_entity_poly.type
_entity_poly.pdbx_seq_one_letter_code
_entity_poly.pdbx_strand_id
1 'polypeptide(L)'
;MKPLAILLLLAASLGCSHPSAGPPTVNSEASEKATQRKEDADDFASGKEARAWLADDKHVLFKASKEGVSKLVGDLYAAGAPELRFGKIVSDKDLGDREFAGVLIAKLPTEPATRNRVFEAMNAFWKQMGDDPVKDEGQEFAGFMLD
;
A
#
# COMPACT_ATOMS: atom_id res chain seq x y z
N MET A 1 -65.27 -26.25 -3.61
CA MET A 1 -66.17 -25.15 -4.04
C MET A 1 -65.65 -24.59 -5.35
N LYS A 2 -66.53 -24.45 -6.34
CA LYS A 2 -66.26 -24.08 -7.74
C LYS A 2 -65.88 -22.59 -7.88
N PRO A 3 -65.28 -22.19 -9.03
CA PRO A 3 -64.40 -21.03 -9.19
C PRO A 3 -65.17 -19.76 -9.58
N LEU A 4 -64.51 -18.59 -9.54
CA LEU A 4 -64.95 -17.45 -10.34
C LEU A 4 -63.77 -16.61 -10.83
N ALA A 5 -63.73 -16.48 -12.16
CA ALA A 5 -62.80 -15.68 -12.93
C ALA A 5 -63.21 -14.19 -12.89
N ILE A 6 -62.23 -13.29 -12.92
CA ILE A 6 -62.41 -11.95 -13.49
C ILE A 6 -61.26 -11.69 -14.46
N LEU A 7 -61.67 -11.65 -15.72
CA LEU A 7 -60.96 -11.13 -16.88
C LEU A 7 -60.89 -9.60 -16.75
N LEU A 8 -59.72 -8.98 -16.89
CA LEU A 8 -59.65 -7.59 -17.36
C LEU A 8 -58.45 -7.40 -18.31
N LEU A 9 -58.79 -6.73 -19.41
CA LEU A 9 -58.06 -6.52 -20.65
C LEU A 9 -56.99 -5.41 -20.54
N LEU A 10 -55.98 -5.55 -21.43
CA LEU A 10 -55.23 -4.50 -22.16
C LEU A 10 -54.47 -3.40 -21.40
N ALA A 11 -53.16 -3.33 -21.63
CA ALA A 11 -52.56 -2.25 -22.43
C ALA A 11 -51.06 -2.51 -22.67
N ALA A 12 -50.65 -2.55 -23.93
CA ALA A 12 -49.26 -2.52 -24.34
C ALA A 12 -48.68 -1.13 -24.08
N SER A 13 -47.50 -1.06 -23.45
CA SER A 13 -46.57 0.05 -23.67
C SER A 13 -45.17 -0.52 -23.85
N LEU A 14 -44.63 -0.24 -25.03
CA LEU A 14 -43.24 -0.43 -25.41
C LEU A 14 -42.38 0.46 -24.50
N GLY A 15 -41.86 -0.11 -23.42
CA GLY A 15 -40.77 0.46 -22.65
C GLY A 15 -39.49 -0.27 -23.02
N CYS A 16 -38.74 0.24 -24.00
CA CYS A 16 -37.33 -0.13 -24.16
C CYS A 16 -36.61 0.30 -22.89
N SER A 17 -36.47 -0.61 -21.92
CA SER A 17 -35.55 -0.45 -20.81
C SER A 17 -34.14 -0.34 -21.39
N HIS A 18 -33.69 0.88 -21.62
CA HIS A 18 -32.27 1.19 -21.67
C HIS A 18 -31.70 0.79 -20.31
N PRO A 19 -30.78 -0.19 -20.23
CA PRO A 19 -29.87 -0.22 -19.10
C PRO A 19 -29.06 1.08 -19.17
N SER A 20 -29.38 2.02 -18.27
CA SER A 20 -28.53 3.16 -17.99
C SER A 20 -27.18 2.60 -17.55
N ALA A 21 -26.23 2.58 -18.49
CA ALA A 21 -24.85 2.36 -18.19
C ALA A 21 -24.43 3.45 -17.21
N GLY A 22 -24.28 3.07 -15.95
CA GLY A 22 -23.60 3.92 -14.97
C GLY A 22 -22.23 4.33 -15.54
N PRO A 23 -21.76 5.55 -15.26
CA PRO A 23 -20.42 5.93 -15.66
C PRO A 23 -19.41 4.92 -15.09
N PRO A 24 -18.37 4.54 -15.85
CA PRO A 24 -17.46 3.50 -15.42
C PRO A 24 -16.66 4.00 -14.20
N THR A 25 -16.88 3.35 -13.05
CA THR A 25 -16.15 3.53 -11.77
C THR A 25 -14.65 3.19 -11.87
N VAL A 26 -14.13 2.88 -13.07
CA VAL A 26 -12.78 2.35 -13.29
C VAL A 26 -11.66 3.40 -13.21
N ASN A 27 -11.98 4.69 -13.09
CA ASN A 27 -10.95 5.74 -13.09
C ASN A 27 -10.35 6.05 -11.70
N SER A 28 -11.06 5.79 -10.60
CA SER A 28 -10.60 6.21 -9.27
C SER A 28 -9.43 5.36 -8.75
N GLU A 29 -9.58 4.03 -8.73
CA GLU A 29 -8.55 3.13 -8.18
C GLU A 29 -7.24 3.18 -8.96
N ALA A 30 -7.32 3.31 -10.29
CA ALA A 30 -6.13 3.43 -11.14
C ALA A 30 -5.39 4.76 -10.91
N SER A 31 -6.14 5.84 -10.70
CA SER A 31 -5.58 7.16 -10.38
C SER A 31 -4.93 7.19 -9.00
N GLU A 32 -5.55 6.54 -8.01
CA GLU A 32 -5.00 6.41 -6.64
C GLU A 32 -3.69 5.61 -6.65
N LYS A 33 -3.66 4.47 -7.34
CA LYS A 33 -2.44 3.66 -7.49
C LYS A 33 -1.32 4.40 -8.21
N ALA A 34 -1.64 5.15 -9.26
CA ALA A 34 -0.63 5.96 -9.97
C ALA A 34 -0.05 7.06 -9.06
N THR A 35 -0.90 7.68 -8.25
CA THR A 35 -0.48 8.68 -7.25
C THR A 35 0.43 8.04 -6.21
N GLN A 36 0.03 6.91 -5.62
CA GLN A 36 0.84 6.19 -4.63
C GLN A 36 2.21 5.80 -5.20
N ARG A 37 2.25 5.27 -6.43
CA ARG A 37 3.53 4.87 -7.07
C ARG A 37 4.47 6.06 -7.26
N LYS A 38 3.92 7.24 -7.55
CA LYS A 38 4.70 8.46 -7.66
C LYS A 38 5.22 8.90 -6.29
N GLU A 39 4.38 8.89 -5.27
CA GLU A 39 4.76 9.22 -3.90
C GLU A 39 5.86 8.28 -3.39
N ASP A 40 5.71 6.96 -3.58
CA ASP A 40 6.73 5.97 -3.20
C ASP A 40 8.07 6.24 -3.92
N ALA A 41 8.03 6.63 -5.20
CA ALA A 41 9.23 6.96 -5.95
C ALA A 41 9.89 8.26 -5.45
N ASP A 42 9.09 9.30 -5.16
CA ASP A 42 9.56 10.59 -4.64
C ASP A 42 10.15 10.43 -3.22
N ASP A 43 9.49 9.66 -2.35
CA ASP A 43 9.96 9.32 -1.00
C ASP A 43 11.23 8.45 -1.05
N PHE A 44 11.31 7.51 -2.00
CA PHE A 44 12.54 6.73 -2.20
C PHE A 44 13.69 7.62 -2.68
N ALA A 45 13.45 8.49 -3.66
CA ALA A 45 14.47 9.35 -4.23
C ALA A 45 15.08 10.31 -3.20
N SER A 46 14.23 10.88 -2.34
CA SER A 46 14.62 11.80 -1.26
C SER A 46 15.06 11.11 0.04
N GLY A 47 14.76 9.81 0.18
CA GLY A 47 14.97 9.05 1.39
C GLY A 47 16.44 8.74 1.73
N LYS A 48 16.64 8.22 2.94
CA LYS A 48 17.94 7.79 3.48
C LYS A 48 18.05 6.28 3.49
N GLU A 49 19.22 5.73 3.19
CA GLU A 49 19.44 4.27 3.24
C GLU A 49 19.10 3.72 4.64
N ALA A 50 18.28 2.67 4.67
CA ALA A 50 17.61 2.23 5.88
C ALA A 50 18.57 1.74 6.98
N ARG A 51 19.60 0.96 6.64
CA ARG A 51 20.55 0.45 7.65
C ARG A 51 21.40 1.58 8.23
N ALA A 52 21.92 2.46 7.39
CA ALA A 52 22.71 3.60 7.80
C ALA A 52 21.90 4.55 8.68
N TRP A 53 20.63 4.80 8.33
CA TRP A 53 19.77 5.66 9.14
C TRP A 53 19.42 5.02 10.49
N LEU A 54 19.12 3.72 10.56
CA LEU A 54 18.84 3.04 11.83
C LEU A 54 20.07 2.95 12.77
N ALA A 55 21.28 3.15 12.27
CA ALA A 55 22.49 3.09 13.09
C ALA A 55 22.61 4.25 14.09
N ASP A 56 21.95 5.38 13.84
CA ASP A 56 21.98 6.56 14.72
C ASP A 56 20.91 6.46 15.83
N ASP A 57 21.28 6.65 17.08
CA ASP A 57 20.39 6.55 18.25
C ASP A 57 19.38 7.70 18.36
N LYS A 58 19.60 8.81 17.65
CA LYS A 58 18.67 9.95 17.57
C LYS A 58 17.55 9.75 16.55
N HIS A 59 17.65 8.71 15.73
CA HIS A 59 16.65 8.35 14.74
C HIS A 59 15.61 7.41 15.34
N VAL A 60 14.36 7.84 15.24
CA VAL A 60 13.21 7.26 15.95
C VAL A 60 12.05 7.02 15.00
N LEU A 61 11.16 6.10 15.39
CA LEU A 61 10.00 5.69 14.59
C LEU A 61 8.73 6.02 15.38
N PHE A 62 7.62 6.29 14.68
CA PHE A 62 6.38 6.72 15.32
C PHE A 62 5.68 5.57 16.06
N LYS A 63 5.01 4.64 15.36
CA LYS A 63 4.34 3.48 16.00
C LYS A 63 5.21 2.23 16.08
N ALA A 64 6.17 2.06 15.18
CA ALA A 64 6.97 0.85 15.13
C ALA A 64 8.19 0.91 16.07
N SER A 65 8.59 -0.23 16.65
CA SER A 65 9.81 -0.28 17.46
C SER A 65 11.05 -0.33 16.56
N LYS A 66 12.13 0.35 16.99
CA LYS A 66 13.40 0.36 16.24
C LYS A 66 13.96 -1.05 16.04
N GLU A 67 13.82 -1.93 17.03
CA GLU A 67 14.23 -3.33 16.93
C GLU A 67 13.40 -4.10 15.88
N GLY A 68 12.06 -3.96 15.92
CA GLY A 68 11.18 -4.61 14.97
C GLY A 68 11.44 -4.17 13.53
N VAL A 69 11.64 -2.87 13.32
CA VAL A 69 11.96 -2.33 11.99
C VAL A 69 13.38 -2.67 11.56
N SER A 70 14.35 -2.71 12.48
CA SER A 70 15.71 -3.20 12.15
C SER A 70 15.68 -4.66 11.70
N LYS A 71 14.86 -5.49 12.36
CA LYS A 71 14.64 -6.88 11.94
C LYS A 71 13.99 -6.94 10.55
N LEU A 72 12.92 -6.17 10.32
CA LEU A 72 12.27 -6.10 9.02
C LEU A 72 13.27 -5.70 7.92
N VAL A 73 14.04 -4.62 8.11
CA VAL A 73 15.07 -4.18 7.17
C VAL A 73 16.07 -5.31 6.88
N GLY A 74 16.49 -6.04 7.92
CA GLY A 74 17.32 -7.25 7.76
C GLY A 74 16.66 -8.34 6.91
N ASP A 75 15.41 -8.69 7.23
CA ASP A 75 14.62 -9.72 6.55
C ASP A 75 14.40 -9.36 5.07
N LEU A 76 14.11 -8.09 4.76
CA LEU A 76 13.89 -7.62 3.38
C LEU A 76 15.17 -7.69 2.54
N TYR A 77 16.30 -7.27 3.09
CA TYR A 77 17.58 -7.45 2.41
C TYR A 77 17.93 -8.94 2.22
N ALA A 78 17.65 -9.79 3.22
CA ALA A 78 17.86 -11.24 3.11
C ALA A 78 16.92 -11.89 2.08
N ALA A 79 15.71 -11.35 1.92
CA ALA A 79 14.75 -11.75 0.88
C ALA A 79 15.19 -11.30 -0.53
N GLY A 80 16.17 -10.40 -0.63
CA GLY A 80 16.78 -9.93 -1.87
C GLY A 80 16.26 -8.58 -2.35
N ALA A 81 15.74 -7.75 -1.45
CA ALA A 81 15.50 -6.34 -1.75
C ALA A 81 16.85 -5.66 -2.09
N PRO A 82 17.00 -5.03 -3.26
CA PRO A 82 18.24 -4.37 -3.65
C PRO A 82 18.57 -3.15 -2.81
N GLU A 83 17.56 -2.38 -2.39
CA GLU A 83 17.76 -1.15 -1.64
C GLU A 83 16.50 -0.81 -0.84
N LEU A 84 16.71 -0.36 0.41
CA LEU A 84 15.66 0.07 1.32
C LEU A 84 15.97 1.49 1.78
N ARG A 85 14.94 2.34 1.83
CA ARG A 85 15.09 3.73 2.25
C ARG A 85 13.98 4.17 3.21
N PHE A 86 14.34 5.02 4.17
CA PHE A 86 13.36 5.77 4.95
C PHE A 86 13.03 7.08 4.24
N GLY A 87 11.74 7.34 4.02
CA GLY A 87 11.20 8.58 3.48
C GLY A 87 10.37 9.32 4.53
N LYS A 88 9.80 10.46 4.12
CA LYS A 88 9.05 11.38 5.01
C LYS A 88 9.78 11.63 6.33
N ILE A 89 11.06 11.97 6.23
CA ILE A 89 11.88 12.24 7.40
C ILE A 89 11.59 13.64 7.90
N VAL A 90 11.17 13.76 9.16
CA VAL A 90 10.91 15.03 9.84
C VAL A 90 11.87 15.17 11.02
N SER A 91 12.52 16.31 11.12
CA SER A 91 13.33 16.68 12.29
C SER A 91 12.51 17.60 13.17
N ASP A 92 12.36 17.24 14.44
CA ASP A 92 11.70 18.10 15.41
C ASP A 92 12.71 18.58 16.45
N LYS A 93 13.00 19.88 16.40
CA LYS A 93 13.93 20.56 17.31
C LYS A 93 13.38 20.61 18.74
N ASP A 94 12.07 20.64 18.89
CA ASP A 94 11.40 20.65 20.20
C ASP A 94 11.46 19.25 20.86
N LEU A 95 11.73 18.20 20.06
CA LEU A 95 11.96 16.83 20.52
C LEU A 95 13.46 16.47 20.67
N GLY A 96 14.34 17.47 20.73
CA GLY A 96 15.77 17.30 21.02
C GLY A 96 16.59 16.85 19.83
N ASP A 97 16.37 17.48 18.67
CA ASP A 97 17.07 17.21 17.40
C ASP A 97 16.96 15.75 16.94
N ARG A 98 15.80 15.13 17.18
CA ARG A 98 15.49 13.78 16.71
C ARG A 98 14.91 13.82 15.30
N GLU A 99 15.26 12.80 14.51
CA GLU A 99 14.65 12.56 13.20
C GLU A 99 13.65 11.40 13.28
N PHE A 100 12.49 11.60 12.66
CA PHE A 100 11.44 10.61 12.57
C PHE A 100 11.22 10.24 11.11
N ALA A 101 11.22 8.95 10.81
CA ALA A 101 10.85 8.45 9.49
C ALA A 101 9.36 8.07 9.47
N GLY A 102 8.62 8.61 8.49
CA GLY A 102 7.20 8.28 8.31
C GLY A 102 6.95 7.06 7.42
N VAL A 103 7.93 6.66 6.60
CA VAL A 103 7.75 5.56 5.64
C VAL A 103 9.04 4.77 5.44
N LEU A 104 8.94 3.44 5.32
CA LEU A 104 9.99 2.58 4.77
C LEU A 104 9.62 2.21 3.33
N ILE A 105 10.53 2.40 2.38
CA ILE A 105 10.31 2.09 0.97
C ILE A 105 11.32 1.05 0.53
N ALA A 106 10.82 -0.03 -0.06
CA ALA A 106 11.64 -1.03 -0.72
C ALA A 106 11.67 -0.80 -2.22
N LYS A 107 12.87 -0.75 -2.81
CA LYS A 107 13.02 -0.99 -4.25
C LYS A 107 12.82 -2.47 -4.49
N LEU A 108 11.92 -2.82 -5.40
CA LEU A 108 11.55 -4.20 -5.64
C LEU A 108 12.47 -4.83 -6.70
N PRO A 109 12.92 -6.07 -6.50
CA PRO A 109 13.72 -6.77 -7.49
C PRO A 109 12.87 -7.12 -8.72
N THR A 110 13.53 -7.24 -9.87
CA THR A 110 12.89 -7.61 -11.14
C THR A 110 12.69 -9.12 -11.29
N GLU A 111 13.46 -9.92 -10.55
CA GLU A 111 13.38 -11.39 -10.58
C GLU A 111 12.17 -11.88 -9.77
N PRO A 112 11.19 -12.58 -10.37
CA PRO A 112 9.89 -12.85 -9.74
C PRO A 112 9.95 -13.63 -8.41
N ALA A 113 10.81 -14.64 -8.29
CA ALA A 113 10.92 -15.42 -7.06
C ALA A 113 11.54 -14.60 -5.92
N THR A 114 12.54 -13.77 -6.21
CA THR A 114 13.07 -12.81 -5.24
C THR A 114 12.04 -11.75 -4.86
N ARG A 115 11.29 -11.23 -5.84
CA ARG A 115 10.21 -10.28 -5.62
C ARG A 115 9.12 -10.84 -4.69
N ASN A 116 8.70 -12.07 -4.92
CA ASN A 116 7.73 -12.75 -4.07
C ASN A 116 8.23 -12.89 -2.62
N ARG A 117 9.50 -13.28 -2.42
CA ARG A 117 10.09 -13.37 -1.07
C ARG A 117 10.11 -12.02 -0.34
N VAL A 118 10.37 -10.93 -1.06
CA VAL A 118 10.31 -9.58 -0.50
C VAL A 118 8.88 -9.25 -0.04
N PHE A 119 7.86 -9.50 -0.88
CA PHE A 119 6.46 -9.31 -0.47
C PHE A 119 6.03 -10.21 0.68
N GLU A 120 6.48 -11.47 0.73
CA GLU A 120 6.20 -12.38 1.85
C GLU A 120 6.77 -11.84 3.17
N ALA A 121 8.02 -11.39 3.16
CA ALA A 121 8.66 -10.79 4.34
C ALA A 121 7.94 -9.52 4.80
N MET A 122 7.56 -8.64 3.86
CA MET A 122 6.79 -7.43 4.15
C MET A 122 5.43 -7.77 4.77
N ASN A 123 4.66 -8.62 4.10
CA ASN A 123 3.30 -8.95 4.52
C ASN A 123 3.27 -9.74 5.83
N ALA A 124 4.33 -10.50 6.14
CA ALA A 124 4.49 -11.13 7.44
C ALA A 124 4.62 -10.11 8.58
N PHE A 125 5.36 -9.03 8.36
CA PHE A 125 5.48 -7.93 9.33
C PHE A 125 4.16 -7.15 9.47
N TRP A 126 3.51 -6.81 8.36
CA TRP A 126 2.25 -6.05 8.40
C TRP A 126 1.11 -6.81 9.05
N LYS A 127 1.05 -8.12 8.84
CA LYS A 127 0.10 -8.97 9.56
C LYS A 127 0.29 -8.89 11.08
N GLN A 128 1.50 -8.64 11.58
CA GLN A 128 1.75 -8.44 13.02
C GLN A 128 1.32 -7.06 13.50
N MET A 129 1.33 -6.06 12.61
CA MET A 129 0.87 -4.69 12.87
C MET A 129 -0.65 -4.52 12.73
N GLY A 130 -1.33 -5.48 12.09
CA GLY A 130 -2.77 -5.45 11.84
C GLY A 130 -3.17 -4.81 10.50
N ASP A 131 -2.20 -4.59 9.61
CA ASP A 131 -2.41 -3.98 8.30
C ASP A 131 -2.71 -5.02 7.22
N ASP A 132 -3.38 -4.57 6.15
CA ASP A 132 -3.67 -5.36 4.97
C ASP A 132 -2.38 -5.69 4.19
N PRO A 133 -2.30 -6.88 3.57
CA PRO A 133 -1.15 -7.26 2.76
C PRO A 133 -1.04 -6.39 1.51
N VAL A 134 0.18 -5.97 1.21
CA VAL A 134 0.52 -5.26 -0.02
C VAL A 134 0.54 -6.26 -1.17
N LYS A 135 -0.15 -5.91 -2.26
CA LYS A 135 -0.22 -6.71 -3.48
C LYS A 135 0.89 -6.34 -4.45
N ASP A 136 1.37 -7.34 -5.15
CA ASP A 136 2.25 -7.12 -6.30
C ASP A 136 1.41 -6.75 -7.53
N GLU A 137 1.61 -5.54 -8.04
CA GLU A 137 0.96 -4.99 -9.24
C GLU A 137 1.99 -4.52 -10.28
N GLY A 138 3.23 -5.02 -10.20
CA GLY A 138 4.33 -4.64 -11.10
C GLY A 138 4.97 -3.28 -10.81
N GLN A 139 4.73 -2.69 -9.64
CA GLN A 139 5.37 -1.45 -9.19
C GLN A 139 6.89 -1.61 -8.98
N GLU A 140 7.67 -0.55 -9.17
CA GLU A 140 9.12 -0.54 -8.93
C GLU A 140 9.47 -0.41 -7.44
N PHE A 141 8.63 0.32 -6.70
CA PHE A 141 8.79 0.58 -5.28
C PHE A 141 7.55 0.12 -4.52
N ALA A 142 7.72 -0.25 -3.26
CA ALA A 142 6.61 -0.41 -2.33
C ALA A 142 6.95 0.34 -1.04
N GLY A 143 6.14 1.37 -0.74
CA GLY A 143 6.22 2.14 0.50
C GLY A 143 5.31 1.60 1.60
N PHE A 144 5.73 1.78 2.85
CA PHE A 144 4.97 1.38 4.04
C PHE A 144 5.02 2.47 5.08
N MET A 145 3.85 2.95 5.51
CA MET A 145 3.77 3.92 6.59
C MET A 145 4.21 3.28 7.91
N LEU A 146 5.05 4.00 8.64
CA LEU A 146 5.54 3.67 9.98
C LEU A 146 4.85 4.51 11.06
N ASP A 147 3.83 5.27 10.65
CA ASP A 147 3.00 6.10 11.51
C ASP A 147 2.30 5.27 12.56
#